data_AF-A0A7R7XBM4-F1
#
_entry.id   AF-A0A7R7XBM4-F1
#
_cell.length_a   1.000
_cell.length_b   1.000
_cell.length_c   1.000
_cell.angle_alpha   90.00
_cell.angle_beta   90.00
_cell.angle_gamma   90.00
#
_symmetry.space_group_name_H-M   'P 1'
#
loop_
_entity.id
_entity.type
_entity.pdbx_description
1 polymer ?
#
loop_
_entity_poly.entity_id
_entity_poly.type
_entity_poly.pdbx_seq_one_letter_code
_entity_poly.pdbx_strand_id
1 'polypeptide(L)'
;MASDNSAATLRETFRSTADRLLESLSSMSDPYIDRDKLPRDAFAISYFDPEDNTSLESSGWLFTPMPQVNLNRYTPNCQKSLLGGHYPGFEEFRSNPNPTTLLEEMGQSPGKRARILERCLETMFIRWCRKLIRKSLIDKTKWEPVVYPNPFLSREGLLSRYLPPGWGGGIFENVPSFPHIMMLQVQEISVTEDEMLLGEIGPIVQAIRNRLDQEEFADTAFFPVLIISLSGPQHGRITQGCFDRSGILQLRMSKLYSFETEQEAPFDLFLRFLANTPKEHPEENDVMA
;
A
#
# COMPACT_ATOMS: atom_id res chain seq x y z
N MET A 1 28.15 9.44 -24.48
CA MET A 1 27.45 10.64 -23.98
C MET A 1 26.10 10.82 -24.70
N ALA A 2 25.22 9.81 -24.68
CA ALA A 2 23.91 9.88 -25.34
C ALA A 2 22.76 9.24 -24.54
N SER A 3 22.98 8.85 -23.27
CA SER A 3 21.96 8.21 -22.42
C SER A 3 21.36 9.14 -21.34
N ASP A 4 21.98 10.28 -21.02
CA ASP A 4 21.50 11.14 -19.91
C ASP A 4 20.21 11.91 -20.22
N ASN A 5 19.85 12.05 -21.51
CA ASN A 5 18.73 12.90 -21.87
C ASN A 5 17.36 12.19 -21.76
N SER A 6 17.31 10.85 -21.72
CA SER A 6 16.05 10.11 -21.68
C SER A 6 15.45 10.03 -20.26
N ALA A 7 16.26 9.72 -19.25
CA ALA A 7 15.80 9.62 -17.86
C ALA A 7 15.34 10.97 -17.31
N ALA A 8 16.10 12.04 -17.54
CA ALA A 8 15.72 13.40 -17.14
C ALA A 8 14.41 13.85 -17.81
N THR A 9 14.24 13.58 -19.10
CA THR A 9 12.99 13.90 -19.84
C THR A 9 11.79 13.10 -19.31
N LEU A 10 11.98 11.81 -19.02
CA LEU A 10 10.94 10.96 -18.42
C LEU A 10 10.54 11.48 -17.03
N ARG A 11 11.51 11.81 -16.18
CA ARG A 11 11.26 12.35 -14.84
C ARG A 11 10.46 13.65 -14.88
N GLU A 12 10.78 14.55 -15.80
CA GLU A 12 10.02 15.80 -15.95
C GLU A 12 8.60 15.54 -16.44
N THR A 13 8.43 14.57 -17.35
CA THR A 13 7.11 14.11 -17.77
C THR A 13 6.31 13.55 -16.58
N PHE A 14 6.92 12.70 -15.76
CA PHE A 14 6.27 12.11 -14.58
C PHE A 14 5.92 13.17 -13.55
N ARG A 15 6.80 14.15 -13.35
CA ARG A 15 6.56 15.30 -12.46
C ARG A 15 5.33 16.08 -12.93
N SER A 16 5.30 16.45 -14.21
CA SER A 16 4.17 17.17 -14.80
C SER A 16 2.86 16.39 -14.68
N THR A 17 2.86 15.09 -14.99
CA THR A 17 1.65 14.25 -14.85
C THR A 17 1.23 14.08 -13.40
N ALA A 18 2.17 13.85 -12.48
CA ALA A 18 1.89 13.73 -11.06
C ALA A 18 1.31 15.04 -10.49
N ASP A 19 1.84 16.20 -10.87
CA ASP A 19 1.33 17.50 -10.42
C ASP A 19 -0.12 17.73 -10.89
N ARG A 20 -0.44 17.41 -12.16
CA ARG A 20 -1.84 17.47 -12.67
C ARG A 20 -2.78 16.53 -11.93
N LEU A 21 -2.33 15.31 -11.63
CA LEU A 21 -3.11 14.33 -10.87
C LEU A 21 -3.34 14.83 -9.44
N LEU A 22 -2.31 15.32 -8.77
CA LEU A 22 -2.40 15.85 -7.41
C LEU A 22 -3.33 17.06 -7.34
N GLU A 23 -3.28 17.97 -8.31
CA GLU A 23 -4.21 19.10 -8.41
C GLU A 23 -5.67 18.61 -8.50
N SER A 24 -5.92 17.67 -9.43
CA SER A 24 -7.26 17.10 -9.64
C SER A 24 -7.78 16.39 -8.38
N LEU A 25 -6.96 15.51 -7.78
CA LEU A 25 -7.29 14.73 -6.59
C LEU A 25 -7.49 15.63 -5.35
N SER A 26 -6.63 16.64 -5.16
CA SER A 26 -6.72 17.56 -4.01
C SER A 26 -7.93 18.48 -4.08
N SER A 27 -8.47 18.73 -5.28
CA SER A 27 -9.67 19.52 -5.47
C SER A 27 -10.97 18.77 -5.10
N MET A 28 -10.91 17.45 -4.95
CA MET A 28 -12.08 16.62 -4.64
C MET A 28 -12.48 16.78 -3.17
N SER A 29 -13.71 17.21 -2.94
CA SER A 29 -14.28 17.28 -1.58
C SER A 29 -14.69 15.91 -1.05
N ASP A 30 -15.12 15.03 -1.96
CA ASP A 30 -15.65 13.71 -1.68
C ASP A 30 -14.51 12.69 -1.48
N PRO A 31 -14.57 11.80 -0.47
CA PRO A 31 -13.60 10.71 -0.30
C PRO A 31 -13.51 9.72 -1.47
N TYR A 32 -14.56 9.62 -2.29
CA TYR A 32 -14.62 8.74 -3.46
C TYR A 32 -14.08 9.44 -4.70
N ILE A 33 -13.34 8.70 -5.52
CA ILE A 33 -12.78 9.21 -6.76
C ILE A 33 -13.88 9.32 -7.82
N ASP A 34 -14.12 10.55 -8.24
CA ASP A 34 -14.86 10.86 -9.46
C ASP A 34 -13.90 10.73 -10.66
N ARG A 35 -14.01 9.61 -11.36
CA ARG A 35 -13.12 9.28 -12.50
C ARG A 35 -13.24 10.28 -13.64
N ASP A 36 -14.38 10.94 -13.81
CA ASP A 36 -14.59 11.92 -14.87
C ASP A 36 -13.85 13.23 -14.61
N LYS A 37 -13.46 13.49 -13.36
CA LYS A 37 -12.63 14.64 -12.97
C LYS A 37 -11.14 14.39 -13.09
N LEU A 38 -10.71 13.16 -13.37
CA LEU A 38 -9.29 12.84 -13.54
C LEU A 38 -8.84 13.04 -15.00
N PRO A 39 -7.61 13.52 -15.24
CA PRO A 39 -7.08 13.65 -16.61
C PRO A 39 -6.98 12.28 -17.29
N ARG A 40 -7.69 12.10 -18.42
CA ARG A 40 -7.81 10.82 -19.13
C ARG A 40 -6.48 10.28 -19.69
N ASP A 41 -5.50 11.16 -19.87
CA ASP A 41 -4.17 10.89 -20.40
C ASP A 41 -3.12 10.70 -19.30
N ALA A 42 -3.49 10.79 -18.01
CA ALA A 42 -2.54 10.78 -16.91
C ALA A 42 -2.41 9.42 -16.20
N PHE A 43 -3.42 8.55 -16.31
CA PHE A 43 -3.42 7.28 -15.60
C PHE A 43 -4.25 6.21 -16.33
N ALA A 44 -3.92 4.95 -16.06
CA ALA A 44 -4.69 3.80 -16.50
C ALA A 44 -4.86 2.85 -15.30
N ILE A 45 -6.05 2.26 -15.18
CA ILE A 45 -6.36 1.27 -14.14
C ILE A 45 -6.51 -0.08 -14.83
N SER A 46 -5.84 -1.08 -14.27
CA SER A 46 -6.02 -2.49 -14.58
C SER A 46 -6.28 -3.27 -13.30
N TYR A 47 -6.88 -4.44 -13.43
CA TYR A 47 -7.14 -5.34 -12.31
C TYR A 47 -6.23 -6.55 -12.38
N PHE A 48 -5.87 -7.10 -11.23
CA PHE A 48 -5.11 -8.35 -11.16
C PHE A 48 -5.62 -9.22 -10.02
N ASP A 49 -5.50 -10.53 -10.19
CA ASP A 49 -5.78 -11.48 -9.13
C ASP A 49 -4.48 -11.72 -8.33
N PRO A 50 -4.39 -11.26 -7.07
CA PRO A 50 -3.21 -11.47 -6.26
C PRO A 50 -3.05 -12.93 -5.78
N GLU A 51 -4.08 -13.78 -5.95
CA GLU A 51 -4.09 -15.19 -5.59
C GLU A 51 -3.57 -16.08 -6.73
N ASP A 52 -3.52 -15.56 -7.96
CA ASP A 52 -3.03 -16.28 -9.14
C ASP A 52 -1.51 -16.49 -9.09
N ASN A 53 -1.11 -17.71 -8.79
CA ASN A 53 0.30 -18.13 -8.72
C ASN A 53 0.84 -18.62 -10.08
N THR A 54 0.03 -18.65 -11.15
CA THR A 54 0.44 -19.22 -12.45
C THR A 54 1.41 -18.33 -13.23
N SER A 55 1.58 -17.07 -12.82
CA SER A 55 2.29 -16.06 -13.59
C SER A 55 3.44 -15.36 -12.87
N LEU A 56 3.96 -15.88 -11.74
CA LEU A 56 5.02 -15.23 -10.94
C LEU A 56 6.23 -14.74 -11.77
N GLU A 57 6.55 -15.41 -12.88
CA GLU A 57 7.64 -15.03 -13.80
C GLU A 57 7.21 -14.17 -15.01
N SER A 58 5.94 -14.18 -15.41
CA SER A 58 5.44 -13.49 -16.62
C SER A 58 4.68 -12.19 -16.35
N SER A 59 4.54 -11.80 -15.09
CA SER A 59 3.57 -10.78 -14.69
C SER A 59 4.30 -9.51 -14.23
N GLY A 60 3.87 -8.36 -14.75
CA GLY A 60 4.41 -7.02 -14.46
C GLY A 60 4.21 -6.54 -13.01
N TRP A 61 4.41 -7.42 -12.03
CA TRP A 61 4.39 -7.12 -10.61
C TRP A 61 5.58 -6.25 -10.29
N LEU A 62 5.31 -5.15 -9.64
CA LEU A 62 6.32 -4.24 -9.14
C LEU A 62 6.89 -4.73 -7.79
N PHE A 63 6.09 -5.53 -7.08
CA PHE A 63 6.41 -6.08 -5.76
C PHE A 63 6.13 -7.58 -5.77
N THR A 64 7.16 -8.40 -5.58
CA THR A 64 6.99 -9.86 -5.57
C THR A 64 6.53 -10.29 -4.18
N PRO A 65 5.31 -10.81 -4.00
CA PRO A 65 4.83 -11.22 -2.68
C PRO A 65 5.69 -12.38 -2.14
N MET A 66 5.88 -12.42 -0.82
CA MET A 66 6.58 -13.53 -0.17
C MET A 66 5.93 -14.86 -0.58
N PRO A 67 6.70 -15.90 -0.96
CA PRO A 67 6.14 -17.22 -1.16
C PRO A 67 5.47 -17.75 0.12
N GLN A 68 4.32 -18.42 -0.01
CA GLN A 68 3.59 -18.97 1.15
C GLN A 68 4.48 -19.89 2.00
N VAL A 69 5.32 -20.72 1.36
CA VAL A 69 6.27 -21.60 2.05
C VAL A 69 7.25 -20.83 2.95
N ASN A 70 7.62 -19.61 2.55
CA ASN A 70 8.46 -18.75 3.37
C ASN A 70 7.65 -18.16 4.51
N LEU A 71 6.44 -17.63 4.26
CA LEU A 71 5.55 -17.11 5.30
C LEU A 71 5.25 -18.18 6.37
N ASN A 72 5.07 -19.46 6.00
CA ASN A 72 4.82 -20.56 6.93
C ASN A 72 6.00 -20.83 7.90
N ARG A 73 7.22 -20.42 7.58
CA ARG A 73 8.36 -20.47 8.55
C ARG A 73 8.19 -19.43 9.65
N TYR A 74 7.38 -18.44 9.34
CA TYR A 74 6.91 -17.42 10.23
C TYR A 74 5.46 -17.74 10.59
N THR A 75 5.03 -18.90 11.12
CA THR A 75 3.64 -19.06 11.61
C THR A 75 3.47 -18.47 13.04
N PRO A 76 2.35 -17.80 13.37
CA PRO A 76 2.16 -17.24 14.71
C PRO A 76 2.12 -18.36 15.74
N ASN A 77 2.70 -18.15 16.93
CA ASN A 77 2.53 -19.07 18.05
C ASN A 77 1.29 -18.67 18.86
N CYS A 78 0.10 -19.08 18.41
CA CYS A 78 -1.19 -18.66 18.99
C CYS A 78 -1.41 -19.14 20.43
N GLN A 79 -0.59 -20.07 20.94
CA GLN A 79 -0.65 -20.56 22.33
C GLN A 79 -0.41 -19.49 23.42
N LYS A 80 -0.04 -18.24 23.07
CA LYS A 80 0.13 -17.13 24.01
C LYS A 80 -0.91 -16.02 23.87
N SER A 81 -1.88 -16.12 22.96
CA SER A 81 -2.96 -15.13 22.89
C SER A 81 -3.95 -15.39 24.03
N LEU A 82 -3.97 -14.48 25.01
CA LEU A 82 -4.90 -14.54 26.16
C LEU A 82 -6.37 -14.27 25.73
N LEU A 83 -6.60 -13.84 24.49
CA LEU A 83 -7.90 -13.37 23.99
C LEU A 83 -8.60 -14.35 23.03
N GLY A 84 -8.02 -15.53 22.77
CA GLY A 84 -8.50 -16.40 21.69
C GLY A 84 -8.23 -15.78 20.30
N GLY A 85 -8.39 -16.58 19.23
CA GLY A 85 -8.13 -16.17 17.83
C GLY A 85 -6.74 -16.54 17.31
N HIS A 86 -6.62 -16.84 16.00
CA HIS A 86 -5.34 -17.13 15.34
C HIS A 86 -4.55 -15.84 15.07
N TYR A 87 -5.23 -14.69 15.00
CA TYR A 87 -4.63 -13.40 14.68
C TYR A 87 -4.66 -12.41 15.85
N PRO A 88 -3.56 -11.68 16.11
CA PRO A 88 -3.39 -10.96 17.38
C PRO A 88 -4.18 -9.67 17.41
N GLY A 89 -5.09 -9.55 18.37
CA GLY A 89 -5.93 -8.36 18.52
C GLY A 89 -6.96 -8.21 17.40
N PHE A 90 -7.15 -9.25 16.59
CA PHE A 90 -8.22 -9.29 15.61
C PHE A 90 -9.54 -9.57 16.32
N GLU A 91 -10.56 -8.81 15.94
CA GLU A 91 -11.92 -8.97 16.40
C GLU A 91 -12.77 -9.11 15.14
N GLU A 92 -13.64 -10.11 15.08
CA GLU A 92 -14.62 -10.21 14.00
C GLU A 92 -15.59 -9.03 14.03
N PHE A 93 -15.99 -8.54 12.86
CA PHE A 93 -17.03 -7.53 12.77
C PHE A 93 -18.40 -8.19 12.90
N ARG A 94 -19.15 -7.76 13.92
CA ARG A 94 -20.55 -8.11 14.09
C ARG A 94 -21.34 -6.83 14.25
N SER A 95 -22.17 -6.52 13.26
CA SER A 95 -23.05 -5.36 13.37
C SER A 95 -24.03 -5.56 14.52
N ASN A 96 -24.08 -4.58 15.43
CA ASN A 96 -25.15 -4.42 16.39
C ASN A 96 -26.09 -3.31 15.86
N PRO A 97 -27.27 -3.66 15.33
CA PRO A 97 -28.19 -2.70 14.75
C PRO A 97 -28.81 -1.75 15.79
N ASN A 98 -28.74 -2.09 17.08
CA ASN A 98 -29.28 -1.30 18.17
C ASN A 98 -28.20 -1.09 19.25
N PRO A 99 -27.16 -0.27 18.96
CA PRO A 99 -26.16 0.06 19.97
C PRO A 99 -26.83 0.86 21.09
N THR A 100 -26.60 0.46 22.32
CA THR A 100 -27.18 1.08 23.52
C THR A 100 -26.20 2.02 24.22
N THR A 101 -24.92 1.98 23.83
CA THR A 101 -23.86 2.80 24.39
C THR A 101 -23.03 3.47 23.29
N LEU A 102 -22.47 4.64 23.59
CA LEU A 102 -21.50 5.32 22.71
C LEU A 102 -20.30 4.42 22.38
N LEU A 103 -19.88 3.55 23.30
CA LEU A 103 -18.79 2.61 23.08
C LEU A 103 -19.14 1.58 22.00
N GLU A 104 -20.38 1.09 21.97
CA GLU A 104 -20.87 0.18 20.93
C GLU A 104 -21.01 0.87 19.58
N GLU A 105 -21.45 2.13 19.55
CA GLU A 105 -21.51 2.94 18.33
C GLU A 105 -20.10 3.17 17.77
N MET A 106 -19.18 3.66 18.60
CA MET A 106 -17.78 3.88 18.21
C MET A 106 -17.09 2.58 17.80
N GLY A 107 -17.42 1.47 18.49
CA GLY A 107 -16.90 0.13 18.21
C GLY A 107 -17.24 -0.37 16.82
N GLN A 108 -18.34 0.10 16.24
CA GLN A 108 -18.79 -0.26 14.89
C GLN A 108 -18.39 0.75 13.81
N SER A 109 -17.82 1.91 14.18
CA SER A 109 -17.46 2.95 13.22
C SER A 109 -16.45 2.43 12.17
N PRO A 110 -16.63 2.76 10.88
CA PRO A 110 -15.73 2.35 9.79
C PRO A 110 -14.25 2.54 10.12
N GLY A 111 -13.88 3.73 10.61
CA GLY A 111 -12.50 4.04 10.99
C GLY A 111 -11.97 3.19 12.15
N LYS A 112 -12.78 2.95 13.20
CA LYS A 112 -12.36 2.10 14.31
C LYS A 112 -12.07 0.67 13.85
N ARG A 113 -12.95 0.12 13.01
CA ARG A 113 -12.85 -1.25 12.52
C ARG A 113 -11.67 -1.42 11.54
N ALA A 114 -11.43 -0.46 10.65
CA ALA A 114 -10.25 -0.44 9.78
C ALA A 114 -8.93 -0.31 10.58
N ARG A 115 -8.90 0.51 11.65
CA ARG A 115 -7.75 0.63 12.56
C ARG A 115 -7.43 -0.64 13.34
N ILE A 116 -8.45 -1.44 13.71
CA ILE A 116 -8.21 -2.75 14.33
C ILE A 116 -7.46 -3.65 13.35
N LEU A 117 -7.92 -3.70 12.09
CA LEU A 117 -7.28 -4.49 11.04
C LEU A 117 -5.84 -4.04 10.75
N GLU A 118 -5.60 -2.74 10.65
CA GLU A 118 -4.24 -2.16 10.49
C GLU A 118 -3.30 -2.63 11.58
N ARG A 119 -3.71 -2.49 12.85
CA ARG A 119 -2.89 -2.90 14.00
C ARG A 119 -2.58 -4.38 13.99
N CYS A 120 -3.51 -5.22 13.52
CA CYS A 120 -3.27 -6.65 13.37
C CYS A 120 -2.15 -6.89 12.36
N LEU A 121 -2.29 -6.36 11.14
CA LEU A 121 -1.32 -6.51 10.07
C LEU A 121 0.05 -5.92 10.42
N GLU A 122 0.07 -4.71 10.97
CA GLU A 122 1.28 -4.04 11.44
C GLU A 122 2.00 -4.86 12.53
N THR A 123 1.25 -5.38 13.52
CA THR A 123 1.83 -6.21 14.59
C THR A 123 2.46 -7.48 14.01
N MET A 124 1.78 -8.14 13.08
CA MET A 124 2.26 -9.36 12.44
C MET A 124 3.47 -9.14 11.53
N PHE A 125 3.55 -7.97 10.89
CA PHE A 125 4.64 -7.59 10.01
C PHE A 125 5.87 -7.09 10.77
N ILE A 126 5.67 -6.15 11.70
CA ILE A 126 6.75 -5.42 12.40
C ILE A 126 7.19 -6.10 13.68
N ARG A 127 6.24 -6.44 14.56
CA ARG A 127 6.56 -6.74 15.96
C ARG A 127 6.70 -8.23 16.23
N TRP A 128 6.09 -9.06 15.40
CA TRP A 128 5.99 -10.48 15.67
C TRP A 128 7.27 -11.24 15.29
N CYS A 129 8.23 -11.27 16.21
CA CYS A 129 9.41 -12.14 16.11
C CYS A 129 9.02 -13.61 16.33
N ARG A 130 9.24 -14.47 15.33
CA ARG A 130 8.81 -15.89 15.37
C ARG A 130 9.93 -16.82 15.80
N LYS A 131 9.56 -17.89 16.53
CA LYS A 131 10.43 -18.74 17.38
C LYS A 131 11.72 -19.23 16.70
N LEU A 132 11.69 -19.49 15.39
CA LEU A 132 12.82 -20.09 14.68
C LEU A 132 13.89 -19.08 14.22
N ILE A 133 13.49 -17.86 13.86
CA ILE A 133 14.38 -16.91 13.17
C ILE A 133 14.71 -15.70 14.07
N ARG A 134 13.92 -15.45 15.13
CA ARG A 134 14.05 -14.28 16.03
C ARG A 134 14.11 -12.93 15.30
N LYS A 135 13.61 -12.89 14.06
CA LYS A 135 13.43 -11.69 13.25
C LYS A 135 11.96 -11.55 12.90
N SER A 136 11.50 -10.32 12.79
CA SER A 136 10.19 -9.99 12.23
C SER A 136 10.17 -10.17 10.72
N LEU A 137 9.00 -9.99 10.09
CA LEU A 137 8.91 -10.00 8.63
C LEU A 137 9.61 -8.78 8.04
N ILE A 138 9.40 -7.59 8.63
CA ILE A 138 10.05 -6.34 8.21
C ILE A 138 11.58 -6.46 8.21
N ASP A 139 12.17 -7.06 9.25
CA ASP A 139 13.63 -7.31 9.34
C ASP A 139 14.13 -8.26 8.24
N LYS A 140 13.30 -9.23 7.84
CA LYS A 140 13.67 -10.22 6.82
C LYS A 140 13.68 -9.58 5.43
N THR A 141 12.75 -8.68 5.17
CA THR A 141 12.53 -8.06 3.86
C THR A 141 13.26 -6.72 3.70
N LYS A 142 13.94 -6.25 4.76
CA LYS A 142 14.72 -5.01 4.77
C LYS A 142 13.88 -3.77 4.42
N TRP A 143 12.59 -3.82 4.74
CA TRP A 143 11.76 -2.62 4.70
C TRP A 143 12.06 -1.82 5.97
N GLU A 144 12.13 -0.50 5.86
CA GLU A 144 12.37 0.40 6.98
C GLU A 144 11.23 1.42 7.07
N PRO A 145 10.71 1.73 8.27
CA PRO A 145 9.67 2.73 8.42
C PRO A 145 10.21 4.12 8.06
N VAL A 146 9.48 4.85 7.22
CA VAL A 146 9.80 6.24 6.89
C VAL A 146 9.31 7.13 8.02
N VAL A 147 10.25 7.73 8.76
CA VAL A 147 9.97 8.62 9.89
C VAL A 147 10.70 9.94 9.75
N TYR A 148 10.16 11.01 10.33
CA TYR A 148 10.85 12.30 10.37
C TYR A 148 12.24 12.15 11.04
N PRO A 149 13.32 12.78 10.53
CA PRO A 149 13.38 13.85 9.52
C PRO A 149 13.64 13.39 8.08
N ASN A 150 13.12 12.22 7.66
CA ASN A 150 13.34 11.73 6.29
C ASN A 150 12.87 12.74 5.21
N PRO A 151 13.73 13.11 4.23
CA PRO A 151 13.39 14.05 3.15
C PRO A 151 12.17 13.66 2.31
N PHE A 152 11.85 12.36 2.22
CA PHE A 152 10.64 11.87 1.57
C PHE A 152 9.37 12.50 2.16
N LEU A 153 9.37 12.84 3.46
CA LEU A 153 8.24 13.45 4.16
C LEU A 153 8.22 14.98 4.07
N SER A 154 9.11 15.60 3.29
CA SER A 154 9.15 17.07 3.11
C SER A 154 7.86 17.64 2.51
N ARG A 155 7.09 16.82 1.79
CA ARG A 155 5.78 17.17 1.25
C ARG A 155 4.76 16.11 1.63
N GLU A 156 4.01 16.39 2.70
CA GLU A 156 2.98 15.47 3.17
C GLU A 156 1.83 15.34 2.16
N GLY A 157 1.27 16.46 1.68
CA GLY A 157 0.27 16.49 0.62
C GLY A 157 -0.84 15.45 0.83
N LEU A 158 -1.07 14.57 -0.15
CA LEU A 158 -2.07 13.48 -0.06
C LEU A 158 -1.55 12.19 0.61
N LEU A 159 -0.34 12.16 1.20
CA LEU A 159 0.12 11.00 1.98
C LEU A 159 -0.80 10.73 3.18
N SER A 160 -1.39 11.78 3.75
CA SER A 160 -2.33 11.71 4.86
C SER A 160 -3.43 12.77 4.70
N ARG A 161 -4.58 12.54 5.33
CA ARG A 161 -5.63 13.55 5.52
C ARG A 161 -6.14 13.46 6.93
N TYR A 162 -5.97 14.54 7.67
CA TYR A 162 -6.38 14.64 9.08
C TYR A 162 -7.87 15.00 9.26
N LEU A 163 -8.52 15.54 8.22
CA LEU A 163 -9.93 15.93 8.27
C LEU A 163 -10.85 14.75 7.92
N PRO A 164 -11.96 14.55 8.66
CA PRO A 164 -12.93 13.50 8.34
C PRO A 164 -13.56 13.68 6.93
N PRO A 165 -13.75 12.57 6.18
CA PRO A 165 -13.18 11.25 6.44
C PRO A 165 -11.65 11.27 6.23
N GLY A 166 -10.91 10.89 7.28
CA GLY A 166 -9.46 10.93 7.27
C GLY A 166 -8.83 9.66 6.70
N TRP A 167 -7.55 9.76 6.34
CA TRP A 167 -6.70 8.60 6.06
C TRP A 167 -5.26 8.83 6.51
N GLY A 168 -4.55 7.73 6.71
CA GLY A 168 -3.13 7.73 7.01
C GLY A 168 -2.66 6.31 7.35
N GLY A 169 -1.42 6.16 7.77
CA GLY A 169 -0.89 4.87 8.17
C GLY A 169 0.62 4.80 8.11
N GLY A 170 1.17 3.58 8.05
CA GLY A 170 2.60 3.34 7.98
C GLY A 170 3.13 3.50 6.56
N ILE A 171 4.27 4.18 6.41
CA ILE A 171 5.03 4.27 5.17
C ILE A 171 6.37 3.55 5.39
N PHE A 172 6.78 2.76 4.41
CA PHE A 172 7.99 1.96 4.45
C PHE A 172 8.78 2.15 3.17
N GLU A 173 10.09 2.12 3.29
CA GLU A 173 11.02 2.21 2.17
C GLU A 173 12.05 1.08 2.18
N ASN A 174 12.66 0.81 1.03
CA ASN A 174 13.69 -0.20 0.86
C ASN A 174 15.02 0.46 0.44
N VAL A 175 15.43 1.50 1.19
CA VAL A 175 16.64 2.27 0.92
C VAL A 175 17.89 1.63 1.54
N PRO A 176 19.09 1.92 1.04
CA PRO A 176 19.37 2.67 -0.19
C PRO A 176 19.21 1.84 -1.48
N SER A 177 18.70 0.59 -1.36
CA SER A 177 18.74 -0.37 -2.47
C SER A 177 17.75 -0.03 -3.58
N PHE A 178 16.57 0.50 -3.23
CA PHE A 178 15.50 0.73 -4.21
C PHE A 178 14.68 2.00 -3.92
N PRO A 179 14.17 2.68 -4.97
CA PRO A 179 13.27 3.83 -4.83
C PRO A 179 11.84 3.46 -4.37
N HIS A 180 11.59 2.18 -4.11
CA HIS A 180 10.26 1.67 -3.83
C HIS A 180 9.69 2.24 -2.53
N ILE A 181 8.38 2.44 -2.54
CA ILE A 181 7.59 2.80 -1.35
C ILE A 181 6.51 1.74 -1.15
N MET A 182 6.31 1.35 0.10
CA MET A 182 5.18 0.54 0.52
C MET A 182 4.40 1.31 1.59
N MET A 183 3.07 1.29 1.51
CA MET A 183 2.21 1.94 2.48
C MET A 183 1.15 0.96 2.99
N LEU A 184 0.96 0.93 4.30
CA LEU A 184 -0.18 0.29 4.95
C LEU A 184 -1.09 1.41 5.42
N GLN A 185 -2.21 1.62 4.74
CA GLN A 185 -3.07 2.78 4.96
C GLN A 185 -4.46 2.40 5.44
N VAL A 186 -5.01 3.24 6.30
CA VAL A 186 -6.37 3.17 6.81
C VAL A 186 -7.17 4.33 6.28
N GLN A 187 -8.36 4.04 5.76
CA GLN A 187 -9.38 5.01 5.42
C GLN A 187 -10.57 4.88 6.38
N GLU A 188 -11.06 6.00 6.91
CA GLU A 188 -12.14 6.01 7.90
C GLU A 188 -13.55 5.91 7.29
N ILE A 189 -13.67 5.21 6.17
CA ILE A 189 -14.89 5.14 5.36
C ILE A 189 -15.15 3.73 4.86
N SER A 190 -16.42 3.39 4.65
CA SER A 190 -16.82 2.14 4.01
C SER A 190 -16.69 2.24 2.49
N VAL A 191 -16.33 1.14 1.85
CA VAL A 191 -16.16 1.09 0.40
C VAL A 191 -16.77 -0.20 -0.14
N THR A 192 -17.32 -0.12 -1.34
CA THR A 192 -17.79 -1.26 -2.12
C THR A 192 -16.78 -1.62 -3.21
N GLU A 193 -16.95 -2.77 -3.86
CA GLU A 193 -16.04 -3.25 -4.91
C GLU A 193 -15.87 -2.22 -6.05
N ASP A 194 -16.97 -1.58 -6.46
CA ASP A 194 -17.00 -0.65 -7.60
C ASP A 194 -16.50 0.76 -7.26
N GLU A 195 -16.25 1.04 -5.97
CA GLU A 195 -15.79 2.32 -5.47
C GLU A 195 -14.26 2.37 -5.30
N MET A 196 -13.71 3.57 -5.49
CA MET A 196 -12.30 3.85 -5.30
C MET A 196 -12.14 5.06 -4.42
N LEU A 197 -11.24 4.99 -3.44
CA LEU A 197 -11.04 6.07 -2.49
C LEU A 197 -9.88 6.97 -2.90
N LEU A 198 -9.99 8.26 -2.60
CA LEU A 198 -8.88 9.22 -2.72
C LEU A 198 -7.64 8.73 -1.98
N GLY A 199 -7.85 8.17 -0.78
CA GLY A 199 -6.82 7.56 0.05
C GLY A 199 -6.22 6.27 -0.51
N GLU A 200 -6.63 5.79 -1.70
CA GLU A 200 -5.96 4.67 -2.39
C GLU A 200 -5.01 5.16 -3.48
N ILE A 201 -5.31 6.30 -4.11
CA ILE A 201 -4.58 6.79 -5.30
C ILE A 201 -3.74 8.03 -4.99
N GLY A 202 -4.29 9.01 -4.26
CA GLY A 202 -3.56 10.23 -3.88
C GLY A 202 -2.21 9.95 -3.23
N PRO A 203 -2.12 9.05 -2.24
CA PRO A 203 -0.87 8.63 -1.63
C PRO A 203 0.15 8.05 -2.61
N ILE A 204 -0.29 7.27 -3.62
CA ILE A 204 0.59 6.72 -4.65
C ILE A 204 1.21 7.86 -5.46
N VAL A 205 0.38 8.77 -5.98
CA VAL A 205 0.85 9.90 -6.78
C VAL A 205 1.79 10.79 -5.96
N GLN A 206 1.43 11.07 -4.70
CA GLN A 206 2.23 11.88 -3.80
C GLN A 206 3.57 11.22 -3.48
N ALA A 207 3.59 9.90 -3.23
CA ALA A 207 4.82 9.17 -2.95
C ALA A 207 5.79 9.20 -4.15
N ILE A 208 5.28 8.98 -5.37
CA ILE A 208 6.10 9.10 -6.59
C ILE A 208 6.63 10.53 -6.74
N ARG A 209 5.77 11.53 -6.53
CA ARG A 209 6.15 12.94 -6.63
C ARG A 209 7.25 13.33 -5.65
N ASN A 210 7.22 12.76 -4.43
CA ASN A 210 8.23 12.97 -3.41
C ASN A 210 9.55 12.26 -3.78
N ARG A 211 9.49 11.02 -4.27
CA ARG A 211 10.69 10.30 -4.75
C ARG A 211 11.38 11.01 -5.91
N LEU A 212 10.62 11.64 -6.80
CA LEU A 212 11.17 12.43 -7.92
C LEU A 212 12.01 13.65 -7.48
N ASP A 213 11.85 14.12 -6.23
CA ASP A 213 12.61 15.26 -5.69
C ASP A 213 13.81 14.82 -4.83
N GLN A 214 14.02 13.52 -4.63
CA GLN A 214 15.15 12.99 -3.87
C GLN A 214 16.40 12.85 -4.74
N GLU A 215 17.49 13.47 -4.29
CA GLU A 215 18.77 13.50 -5.02
C GLU A 215 19.39 12.12 -5.17
N GLU A 216 19.22 11.23 -4.18
CA GLU A 216 19.70 9.85 -4.23
C GLU A 216 19.08 9.02 -5.37
N PHE A 217 17.98 9.51 -5.95
CA PHE A 217 17.28 8.87 -7.06
C PHE A 217 17.31 9.73 -8.33
N ALA A 218 18.27 10.64 -8.48
CA ALA A 218 18.37 11.50 -9.66
C ALA A 218 18.49 10.72 -10.98
N ASP A 219 19.16 9.56 -10.95
CA ASP A 219 19.48 8.75 -12.14
C ASP A 219 18.43 7.68 -12.47
N THR A 220 17.38 7.52 -11.65
CA THR A 220 16.32 6.54 -11.91
C THR A 220 15.04 7.21 -12.41
N ALA A 221 14.30 6.47 -13.24
CA ALA A 221 12.97 6.82 -13.72
C ALA A 221 11.95 5.71 -13.35
N PHE A 222 12.25 4.90 -12.34
CA PHE A 222 11.38 3.81 -11.90
C PHE A 222 11.00 4.02 -10.44
N PHE A 223 9.74 4.36 -10.18
CA PHE A 223 9.24 4.72 -8.84
C PHE A 223 8.03 3.88 -8.45
N PRO A 224 8.19 2.60 -8.13
CA PRO A 224 7.06 1.77 -7.78
C PRO A 224 6.54 2.06 -6.38
N VAL A 225 5.22 2.03 -6.26
CA VAL A 225 4.52 2.20 -4.99
C VAL A 225 3.53 1.07 -4.79
N LEU A 226 3.56 0.45 -3.61
CA LEU A 226 2.57 -0.51 -3.14
C LEU A 226 1.74 0.15 -2.05
N ILE A 227 0.43 0.05 -2.13
CA ILE A 227 -0.47 0.40 -1.04
C ILE A 227 -1.32 -0.82 -0.68
N ILE A 228 -1.35 -1.11 0.62
CA ILE A 228 -2.32 -1.97 1.26
C ILE A 228 -3.35 -1.03 1.88
N SER A 229 -4.47 -0.81 1.19
CA SER A 229 -5.56 0.03 1.67
C SER A 229 -6.50 -0.78 2.53
N LEU A 230 -6.84 -0.24 3.70
CA LEU A 230 -7.76 -0.83 4.66
C LEU A 230 -8.90 0.15 4.92
N SER A 231 -10.12 -0.31 4.76
CA SER A 231 -11.33 0.51 4.84
C SER A 231 -12.35 -0.14 5.76
N GLY A 232 -13.34 0.64 6.16
CA GLY A 232 -14.40 0.17 7.02
C GLY A 232 -15.39 -0.76 6.29
N PRO A 233 -16.18 -1.55 7.04
CA PRO A 233 -15.92 -1.97 8.42
C PRO A 233 -14.60 -2.75 8.52
N GLN A 234 -14.38 -3.84 7.81
CA GLN A 234 -13.08 -4.50 7.77
C GLN A 234 -12.82 -5.02 6.36
N HIS A 235 -12.45 -4.12 5.46
CA HIS A 235 -12.11 -4.46 4.10
C HIS A 235 -10.67 -4.06 3.77
N GLY A 236 -10.09 -4.71 2.78
CA GLY A 236 -8.78 -4.33 2.28
C GLY A 236 -8.61 -4.55 0.79
N ARG A 237 -7.78 -3.74 0.16
CA ARG A 237 -7.40 -3.85 -1.25
C ARG A 237 -5.90 -3.65 -1.41
N ILE A 238 -5.34 -4.31 -2.41
CA ILE A 238 -3.93 -4.23 -2.76
C ILE A 238 -3.82 -3.46 -4.07
N THR A 239 -3.10 -2.34 -4.05
CA THR A 239 -2.88 -1.54 -5.24
C THR A 239 -1.39 -1.30 -5.47
N GLN A 240 -0.95 -1.44 -6.71
CA GLN A 240 0.40 -1.10 -7.14
C GLN A 240 0.34 0.03 -8.18
N GLY A 241 1.31 0.95 -8.11
CA GLY A 241 1.40 2.08 -9.03
C GLY A 241 2.83 2.31 -9.50
N CYS A 242 3.00 2.58 -10.79
CA CYS A 242 4.25 3.10 -11.37
C CYS A 242 3.96 3.81 -12.69
N PHE A 243 4.71 4.85 -13.02
CA PHE A 243 4.68 5.41 -14.38
C PHE A 243 5.29 4.45 -15.39
N ASP A 244 4.68 4.38 -16.57
CA ASP A 244 5.33 3.81 -17.75
C ASP A 244 6.16 4.87 -18.49
N ARG A 245 6.85 4.45 -19.56
CA ARG A 245 7.68 5.35 -20.39
C ARG A 245 6.91 6.42 -21.15
N SER A 246 5.59 6.28 -21.29
CA SER A 246 4.75 7.29 -21.92
C SER A 246 4.34 8.40 -20.94
N GLY A 247 4.63 8.24 -19.65
CA GLY A 247 4.23 9.17 -18.61
C GLY A 247 2.81 8.95 -18.11
N ILE A 248 2.21 7.78 -18.38
CA ILE A 248 0.92 7.37 -17.84
C ILE A 248 1.16 6.58 -16.55
N LEU A 249 0.47 6.96 -15.47
CA LEU A 249 0.50 6.22 -14.21
C LEU A 249 -0.31 4.93 -14.35
N GLN A 250 0.38 3.80 -14.34
CA GLN A 250 -0.24 2.48 -14.38
C GLN A 250 -0.61 2.05 -12.97
N LEU A 251 -1.91 1.97 -12.69
CA LEU A 251 -2.48 1.45 -11.45
C LEU A 251 -2.95 0.01 -11.66
N ARG A 252 -2.57 -0.88 -10.76
CA ARG A 252 -2.97 -2.28 -10.76
C ARG A 252 -3.63 -2.60 -9.43
N MET A 253 -4.92 -2.93 -9.47
CA MET A 253 -5.73 -3.10 -8.25
C MET A 253 -6.23 -4.54 -8.13
N SER A 254 -6.23 -5.06 -6.90
CA SER A 254 -6.95 -6.29 -6.58
C SER A 254 -8.45 -6.04 -6.46
N LYS A 255 -9.24 -7.11 -6.34
CA LYS A 255 -10.58 -7.04 -5.76
C LYS A 255 -10.54 -6.51 -4.32
N LEU A 256 -11.68 -6.08 -3.79
CA LEU A 256 -11.87 -5.79 -2.38
C LEU A 256 -12.02 -7.11 -1.61
N TYR A 257 -11.23 -7.26 -0.54
CA TYR A 257 -11.27 -8.42 0.33
C TYR A 257 -11.99 -8.10 1.63
N SER A 258 -12.79 -9.05 2.12
CA SER A 258 -13.40 -8.99 3.44
C SER A 258 -12.46 -9.55 4.51
N PHE A 259 -12.41 -8.85 5.64
CA PHE A 259 -11.81 -9.25 6.90
C PHE A 259 -12.84 -9.20 8.04
N GLU A 260 -14.13 -9.23 7.73
CA GLU A 260 -15.18 -9.17 8.75
C GLU A 260 -15.19 -10.45 9.61
N THR A 261 -14.85 -11.59 9.01
CA THR A 261 -14.77 -12.88 9.69
C THR A 261 -13.38 -13.47 9.58
N GLU A 262 -12.95 -14.24 10.59
CA GLU A 262 -11.63 -14.89 10.56
C GLU A 262 -11.54 -15.96 9.46
N GLN A 263 -12.67 -16.56 9.10
CA GLN A 263 -12.75 -17.60 8.08
C GLN A 263 -12.49 -17.08 6.66
N GLU A 264 -12.95 -15.87 6.36
CA GLU A 264 -12.83 -15.25 5.02
C GLU A 264 -11.60 -14.35 4.91
N ALA A 265 -11.06 -13.88 6.04
CA ALA A 265 -9.97 -12.92 6.09
C ALA A 265 -8.68 -13.43 5.42
N PRO A 266 -8.20 -12.81 4.34
CA PRO A 266 -7.00 -13.24 3.61
C PRO A 266 -5.72 -12.70 4.25
N PHE A 267 -5.54 -12.89 5.57
CA PHE A 267 -4.38 -12.35 6.30
C PHE A 267 -3.04 -12.78 5.68
N ASP A 268 -2.91 -14.05 5.32
CA ASP A 268 -1.67 -14.58 4.74
C ASP A 268 -1.35 -13.91 3.41
N LEU A 269 -2.36 -13.66 2.56
CA LEU A 269 -2.19 -12.94 1.30
C LEU A 269 -1.63 -11.54 1.57
N PHE A 270 -2.27 -10.76 2.44
CA PHE A 270 -1.85 -9.39 2.73
C PHE A 270 -0.48 -9.34 3.41
N LEU A 271 -0.18 -10.28 4.31
CA LEU A 271 1.15 -10.42 4.91
C LEU A 271 2.23 -10.75 3.89
N ARG A 272 1.93 -11.55 2.86
CA ARG A 272 2.88 -11.85 1.78
C ARG A 272 3.21 -10.59 0.97
N PHE A 273 2.25 -9.71 0.74
CA PHE A 273 2.51 -8.43 0.09
C PHE A 273 3.21 -7.42 1.00
N LEU A 274 2.89 -7.36 2.29
CA LEU A 274 3.68 -6.56 3.24
C LEU A 274 5.13 -7.06 3.31
N ALA A 275 5.32 -8.37 3.27
CA ALA A 275 6.63 -9.01 3.26
C ALA A 275 7.18 -9.24 1.83
N ASN A 276 6.81 -8.39 0.87
CA ASN A 276 7.27 -8.51 -0.52
C ASN A 276 8.79 -8.29 -0.66
N THR A 277 9.30 -8.67 -1.83
CA THR A 277 10.60 -8.23 -2.35
C THR A 277 10.37 -7.25 -3.51
N PRO A 278 10.92 -6.02 -3.45
CA PRO A 278 10.85 -5.07 -4.57
C PRO A 278 11.55 -5.65 -5.80
N LYS A 279 11.03 -5.37 -7.00
CA LYS A 279 11.71 -5.79 -8.25
C LYS A 279 12.61 -4.68 -8.75
N GLU A 280 13.82 -5.03 -9.19
CA GLU A 280 14.68 -4.11 -9.93
C GLU A 280 14.03 -3.78 -11.28
N HIS A 281 14.28 -2.59 -11.83
CA HIS A 281 13.78 -2.30 -13.17
C HIS A 281 14.49 -3.23 -14.17
N PRO A 282 13.79 -3.90 -15.11
CA PRO A 282 14.42 -4.85 -16.03
C PRO A 282 15.63 -4.28 -16.80
N GLU A 283 15.62 -2.98 -17.10
CA GLU A 283 16.69 -2.29 -17.85
C GLU A 283 17.86 -1.78 -16.98
N GLU A 284 17.83 -1.92 -15.66
CA GLU A 284 19.02 -1.64 -14.82
C GLU A 284 20.08 -2.77 -14.94
N ASN A 285 19.67 -3.97 -15.38
CA ASN A 285 20.57 -5.11 -15.60
C ASN A 285 21.40 -5.02 -16.89
N ASP A 286 20.97 -4.23 -17.89
CA ASP A 286 21.69 -4.08 -19.17
C ASP A 286 22.85 -3.07 -19.10
N VAL A 287 22.99 -2.34 -17.99
CA VAL A 287 24.08 -1.35 -17.80
C VAL A 287 25.29 -1.95 -17.09
N MET A 288 25.17 -3.17 -16.53
CA MET A 288 26.22 -3.84 -15.75
C MET A 288 26.66 -5.19 -16.36
N ALA A 289 26.31 -5.48 -17.61
CA ALA A 289 26.75 -6.64 -18.38
C ALA A 289 27.79 -6.29 -19.46
#